data_AF-A0A432FTG1-F1
#
_entry.id   AF-A0A432FTG1-F1
#
_cell.length_a   1.000
_cell.length_b   1.000
_cell.length_c   1.000
_cell.angle_alpha   90.00
_cell.angle_beta   90.00
_cell.angle_gamma   90.00
#
_symmetry.space_group_name_H-M   'P 1'
#
loop_
_entity.id
_entity.type
_entity.pdbx_description
1 polymer ?
#
loop_
_entity_poly.entity_id
_entity_poly.type
_entity_poly.pdbx_seq_one_letter_code
_entity_poly.pdbx_strand_id
1 'polypeptide(L)'
;MDINRLAEQHARLYQSRLEHLDELIDKARKGLENHPEREEHEKTLGEILQRRDELQVQLDEFITKHPDDLEEQVEKAGLMAIWEVLAQDLEKLLEKLGV
;
A
#
# COMPACT_ATOMS: atom_id res chain seq x y z
N MET A 1 11.13 25.79 12.34
CA MET A 1 10.94 24.81 11.26
C MET A 1 9.50 24.92 10.83
N ASP A 2 9.24 25.10 9.53
CA ASP A 2 7.88 25.27 9.01
C ASP A 2 7.16 23.92 8.99
N ILE A 3 6.16 23.77 9.85
CA ILE A 3 5.26 22.61 9.94
C ILE A 3 4.66 22.28 8.55
N ASN A 4 4.41 23.31 7.73
CA ASN A 4 3.93 23.15 6.34
C ASN A 4 4.88 22.36 5.43
N ARG A 5 6.21 22.52 5.57
CA ARG A 5 7.17 21.77 4.73
C ARG A 5 7.26 20.30 5.12
N LEU A 6 7.09 19.99 6.40
CA LEU A 6 7.09 18.62 6.91
C LEU A 6 5.83 17.89 6.41
N ALA A 7 4.65 18.46 6.63
CA ALA A 7 3.37 17.90 6.17
C ALA A 7 3.36 17.62 4.66
N GLU A 8 3.89 18.54 3.84
CA GLU A 8 4.04 18.34 2.39
C GLU A 8 5.02 17.23 2.01
N GLN A 9 6.07 16.97 2.79
CA GLN A 9 7.01 15.87 2.53
C GLN A 9 6.38 14.52 2.86
N HIS A 10 5.63 14.44 3.96
CA HIS A 10 4.93 13.22 4.33
C HIS A 10 3.79 12.89 3.36
N ALA A 11 2.99 13.89 2.95
CA ALA A 11 1.97 13.69 1.94
C ALA A 11 2.55 13.12 0.63
N ARG A 12 3.71 13.65 0.19
CA ARG A 12 4.44 13.11 -0.97
C ARG A 12 4.94 11.69 -0.75
N LEU A 13 5.42 11.36 0.45
CA LEU A 13 5.89 10.01 0.79
C LEU A 13 4.74 8.99 0.76
N TYR A 14 3.60 9.33 1.37
CA TYR A 14 2.41 8.47 1.33
C TYR A 14 1.93 8.26 -0.10
N GLN A 15 1.84 9.34 -0.88
CA GLN A 15 1.42 9.27 -2.27
C GLN A 15 2.36 8.38 -3.11
N SER A 16 3.67 8.57 -2.99
CA SER A 16 4.65 7.75 -3.72
C SER A 16 4.55 6.26 -3.37
N ARG A 17 4.25 5.91 -2.12
CA ARG A 17 4.06 4.52 -1.68
C ARG A 17 2.76 3.92 -2.24
N LEU A 18 1.68 4.69 -2.28
CA LEU A 18 0.42 4.25 -2.90
C LEU A 18 0.59 4.03 -4.40
N GLU A 19 1.24 4.95 -5.10
CA GLU A 19 1.57 4.82 -6.53
C GLU A 19 2.40 3.55 -6.78
N HIS A 20 3.39 3.27 -5.94
CA HIS A 20 4.19 2.06 -6.04
C HIS A 20 3.35 0.77 -5.86
N LEU A 21 2.44 0.73 -4.89
CA LEU A 21 1.56 -0.42 -4.69
C LEU A 21 0.59 -0.61 -5.86
N ASP A 22 0.06 0.47 -6.41
CA ASP A 22 -0.81 0.42 -7.58
C ASP A 22 -0.07 -0.11 -8.81
N GLU A 23 1.19 0.28 -9.01
CA GLU A 23 2.03 -0.29 -10.06
C GLU A 23 2.24 -1.81 -9.89
N LEU A 24 2.48 -2.27 -8.66
CA LEU A 24 2.66 -3.69 -8.36
C LEU A 24 1.37 -4.48 -8.58
N ILE A 25 0.23 -3.94 -8.17
CA ILE A 25 -1.10 -4.51 -8.41
C ILE A 25 -1.37 -4.65 -9.91
N ASP A 26 -1.08 -3.61 -10.69
CA ASP A 26 -1.29 -3.63 -12.13
C ASP A 26 -0.40 -4.67 -12.84
N LYS A 27 0.85 -4.82 -12.39
CA LYS A 27 1.73 -5.89 -12.87
C LYS A 27 1.17 -7.27 -12.52
N ALA A 28 0.68 -7.46 -11.30
CA ALA A 28 0.13 -8.74 -10.86
C ALA A 28 -1.13 -9.10 -11.68
N ARG A 29 -2.02 -8.14 -11.90
CA ARG A 29 -3.21 -8.31 -12.76
C ARG A 29 -2.83 -8.74 -14.17
N LYS A 30 -1.83 -8.09 -14.78
CA LYS A 30 -1.33 -8.45 -16.11
C LYS A 30 -0.69 -9.84 -16.14
N GLY A 31 0.11 -10.19 -15.14
CA GLY A 31 0.72 -11.51 -15.00
C GLY A 31 -0.32 -12.63 -14.88
N LEU A 32 -1.46 -12.34 -14.28
CA LEU A 32 -2.56 -13.28 -14.10
C LEU A 32 -3.36 -13.61 -15.36
N GLU A 33 -3.41 -12.72 -16.36
CA GLU A 33 -4.34 -12.85 -17.51
C GLU A 33 -4.22 -14.19 -18.25
N ASN A 34 -3.02 -14.80 -18.26
CA ASN A 34 -2.74 -16.07 -18.93
C ASN A 34 -2.05 -17.11 -18.03
N HIS A 35 -2.08 -16.93 -16.69
CA HIS A 35 -1.38 -17.84 -15.78
C HIS A 35 -2.13 -19.17 -15.59
N PRO A 36 -1.46 -20.34 -15.60
CA PRO A 36 -2.11 -21.65 -15.39
C PRO A 36 -2.81 -21.77 -14.03
N GLU A 37 -2.27 -21.14 -13.00
CA GLU A 37 -2.77 -21.13 -11.62
C GLU A 37 -3.51 -19.81 -11.28
N ARG A 38 -4.11 -19.18 -12.30
CA ARG A 38 -4.77 -17.88 -12.17
C ARG A 38 -5.74 -17.78 -10.99
N GLU A 39 -6.58 -18.79 -10.76
CA GLU A 39 -7.60 -18.76 -9.71
C GLU A 39 -6.99 -18.69 -8.29
N GLU A 40 -5.90 -19.41 -8.05
CA GLU A 40 -5.19 -19.37 -6.76
C GLU A 40 -4.53 -18.01 -6.54
N HIS A 41 -3.82 -17.52 -7.55
CA HIS A 41 -3.12 -16.24 -7.46
C HIS A 41 -4.07 -15.03 -7.48
N GLU A 42 -5.23 -15.11 -8.15
CA GLU A 42 -6.31 -14.10 -8.07
C GLU A 42 -6.87 -14.01 -6.66
N LYS A 43 -7.01 -15.15 -5.96
CA LYS A 43 -7.42 -15.13 -4.55
C LYS A 43 -6.39 -14.43 -3.68
N THR A 44 -5.10 -14.75 -3.83
CA THR A 44 -4.03 -14.06 -3.10
C THR A 44 -4.00 -12.56 -3.41
N LEU A 45 -4.16 -12.16 -4.67
CA LEU A 45 -4.25 -10.76 -5.06
C LEU A 45 -5.48 -10.08 -4.44
N GLY A 46 -6.62 -10.76 -4.38
CA GLY A 46 -7.84 -10.27 -3.74
C GLY A 46 -7.65 -10.00 -2.24
N GLU A 47 -6.98 -10.90 -1.52
CA GLU A 47 -6.65 -10.73 -0.09
C GLU A 47 -5.74 -9.52 0.15
N ILE A 48 -4.74 -9.33 -0.72
CA ILE A 48 -3.84 -8.17 -0.67
C ILE A 48 -4.60 -6.86 -0.94
N LEU A 49 -5.47 -6.84 -1.96
CA LEU A 49 -6.28 -5.68 -2.32
C LEU A 49 -7.22 -5.27 -1.18
N GLN A 50 -7.90 -6.24 -0.58
CA GLN A 50 -8.77 -5.97 0.57
C GLN A 50 -7.99 -5.33 1.72
N ARG A 51 -6.80 -5.85 2.04
CA ARG A 51 -5.97 -5.32 3.12
C ARG A 51 -5.42 -3.93 2.82
N ARG A 52 -5.12 -3.64 1.55
CA ARG A 52 -4.75 -2.30 1.07
C ARG A 52 -5.89 -1.30 1.29
N ASP A 53 -7.11 -1.68 0.93
CA ASP A 53 -8.28 -0.80 1.10
C ASP A 53 -8.60 -0.55 2.58
N GLU A 54 -8.48 -1.57 3.44
CA GLU A 54 -8.62 -1.41 4.89
C GLU A 54 -7.59 -0.43 5.47
N LEU A 55 -6.34 -0.48 5.01
CA LEU A 55 -5.30 0.47 5.43
C LEU A 55 -5.52 1.88 4.92
N GLN A 56 -6.04 2.03 3.69
CA GLN A 56 -6.40 3.33 3.16
C GLN A 56 -7.47 3.99 4.03
N VAL A 57 -8.52 3.24 4.40
CA VAL A 57 -9.56 3.74 5.31
C VAL A 57 -8.99 4.13 6.66
N GLN A 58 -8.10 3.31 7.25
CA GLN A 58 -7.45 3.63 8.53
C GLN A 58 -6.60 4.89 8.43
N LEU A 59 -5.88 5.09 7.32
CA LEU A 59 -5.05 6.27 7.08
C LEU A 59 -5.93 7.51 6.91
N ASP A 60 -7.01 7.43 6.13
CA ASP A 60 -7.96 8.53 5.92
C ASP A 60 -8.62 8.96 7.24
N GLU A 61 -9.02 7.99 8.07
CA GLU A 61 -9.52 8.25 9.42
C GLU A 61 -8.48 8.90 10.33
N PHE A 62 -7.22 8.45 10.26
CA PHE A 62 -6.12 9.02 11.03
C PHE A 62 -5.85 10.47 10.62
N ILE A 63 -5.82 10.74 9.31
CA ILE A 63 -5.67 12.10 8.76
C ILE A 63 -6.78 13.01 9.24
N THR A 64 -8.02 12.50 9.27
CA THR A 64 -9.18 13.28 9.71
C THR A 64 -9.15 13.56 11.22
N LYS A 65 -8.71 12.60 12.04
CA LYS A 65 -8.69 12.71 13.51
C LYS A 65 -7.49 13.49 14.05
N HIS A 66 -6.35 13.42 13.37
CA HIS A 66 -5.08 13.98 13.82
C HIS A 66 -4.37 14.77 12.70
N PRO A 67 -4.99 15.86 12.21
CA PRO A 67 -4.42 16.63 11.10
C PRO A 67 -3.09 17.31 11.44
N ASP A 68 -2.88 17.68 12.72
CA ASP A 68 -1.70 18.45 13.15
C ASP A 68 -0.51 17.55 13.56
N ASP A 69 -0.75 16.30 13.97
CA ASP A 69 0.25 15.36 14.51
C ASP A 69 0.34 14.06 13.68
N LEU A 70 0.06 14.15 12.39
CA LEU A 70 -0.08 12.99 11.50
C LEU A 70 1.16 12.08 11.52
N GLU A 71 2.36 12.65 11.52
CA GLU A 71 3.62 11.91 11.45
C GLU A 71 3.81 11.00 12.67
N GLU A 72 3.80 11.59 13.87
CA GLU A 72 4.01 10.87 15.12
C GLU A 72 2.93 9.78 15.30
N GLN A 73 1.71 10.07 14.87
CA GLN A 73 0.59 9.17 15.02
C GLN A 73 0.62 8.01 14.02
N VAL A 74 0.97 8.26 12.76
CA VAL A 74 1.13 7.20 11.76
C VAL A 74 2.34 6.32 12.09
N GLU A 75 3.44 6.91 12.56
CA GLU A 75 4.61 6.17 13.02
C GLU A 75 4.28 5.31 14.25
N LYS A 76 3.61 5.88 15.27
CA LYS A 76 3.15 5.12 16.44
C LYS A 76 2.15 4.02 16.11
N ALA A 77 1.25 4.26 15.16
CA ALA A 77 0.30 3.27 14.69
C ALA A 77 0.97 2.17 13.83
N GLY A 78 2.22 2.38 13.42
CA GLY A 78 2.99 1.43 12.62
C GLY A 78 2.44 1.24 11.21
N LEU A 79 1.55 2.12 10.72
CA LEU A 79 0.90 1.94 9.41
C LEU A 79 1.94 1.88 8.28
N MET A 80 3.06 2.59 8.44
CA MET A 80 4.18 2.57 7.49
C MET A 80 4.80 1.19 7.31
N ALA A 81 4.91 0.40 8.38
CA ALA A 81 5.42 -0.96 8.31
C ALA A 81 4.43 -1.89 7.60
N ILE A 82 3.12 -1.64 7.74
CA ILE A 82 2.10 -2.47 7.09
C ILE A 82 2.10 -2.24 5.58
N TRP A 83 2.30 -1.00 5.13
CA TRP A 83 2.46 -0.69 3.70
C TRP A 83 3.66 -1.41 3.07
N GLU A 84 4.79 -1.51 3.78
CA GLU A 84 5.96 -2.25 3.31
C GLU A 84 5.72 -3.76 3.24
N VAL A 85 4.97 -4.32 4.19
CA VAL A 85 4.58 -5.74 4.15
C VAL A 85 3.69 -6.03 2.94
N LEU A 86 2.74 -5.15 2.62
CA LEU A 86 1.89 -5.32 1.43
C LEU A 86 2.71 -5.25 0.14
N ALA A 87 3.67 -4.34 0.05
CA ALA A 87 4.57 -4.26 -1.10
C ALA A 87 5.36 -5.56 -1.28
N GLN A 88 5.93 -6.09 -0.19
CA GLN A 88 6.64 -7.38 -0.21
C GLN A 88 5.76 -8.56 -0.60
N ASP A 89 4.50 -8.58 -0.16
CA ASP A 89 3.58 -9.66 -0.51
C ASP A 89 3.17 -9.59 -2.00
N LEU A 90 3.04 -8.38 -2.56
CA LEU A 90 2.87 -8.18 -4.00
C LEU A 90 4.12 -8.59 -4.78
N GLU A 91 5.31 -8.24 -4.33
CA GLU A 91 6.57 -8.64 -4.96
C GLU A 91 6.70 -10.17 -5.01
N LYS A 92 6.42 -10.86 -3.89
CA LYS A 92 6.40 -12.34 -3.85
C LYS A 92 5.35 -12.93 -4.80
N LEU A 93 4.21 -12.26 -4.97
CA LEU A 93 3.19 -12.70 -5.92
C LEU A 93 3.69 -12.54 -7.36
N LEU A 94 4.34 -11.42 -7.69
CA LEU A 94 4.96 -11.20 -9.00
C LEU A 94 6.04 -12.24 -9.31
N GLU A 95 6.88 -12.58 -8.33
CA GLU A 95 7.88 -13.65 -8.46
C GLU A 95 7.24 -14.99 -8.83
N LYS A 96 6.12 -15.34 -8.20
CA LYS A 96 5.36 -16.57 -8.52
C LYS A 96 4.75 -16.52 -9.92
N LEU A 97 4.29 -15.35 -10.35
CA LEU A 97 3.75 -15.13 -11.69
C LEU A 97 4.85 -15.08 -12.78
N GLY A 98 6.13 -15.04 -12.39
CA GLY A 98 7.26 -14.93 -13.30
C GLY A 98 7.38 -13.55 -13.98
N VAL A 99 6.91 -12.50 -13.30
CA VAL A 99 6.91 -11.09 -13.76
C VAL A 99 8.02 -10.29 -13.11
#